data_AF-A0ABD7EM89-F1
#
_entry.id   AF-A0ABD7EM89-F1
#
_cell.length_a   1.000
_cell.length_b   1.000
_cell.length_c   1.000
_cell.angle_alpha   90.00
_cell.angle_beta   90.00
_cell.angle_gamma   90.00
#
_symmetry.space_group_name_H-M   'P 1'
#
loop_
_entity.id
_entity.type
_entity.pdbx_description
1 polymer ?
#
loop_
_entity_poly.entity_id
_entity_poly.type
_entity_poly.pdbx_seq_one_letter_code
_entity_poly.pdbx_strand_id
1 'polypeptide(L)'
;MAKFKKGETSQSVIEKKNVITQAMLTKSKALSQINNYDDIPKSLEIKTETISETSVHQWEDPELGIIKYSWNTAHKEHNAKELATLIDSIAKANKRLLSNTPTIGNENIKSGLTLEEVNQIKEENEELRVALAEVYRAYMQLLDEWREDKQIDDVYRRLIIEQANILGKNRAWEVK
;
A
#
# COMPACT_ATOMS: atom_id res chain seq x y z
N MET A 1 -33.40 49.09 1.99
CA MET A 1 -32.02 49.41 2.43
C MET A 1 -31.04 48.55 1.64
N ALA A 2 -30.08 49.14 0.95
CA ALA A 2 -29.04 48.36 0.27
C ALA A 2 -28.17 47.67 1.34
N LYS A 3 -28.04 46.34 1.27
CA LYS A 3 -27.35 45.54 2.29
C LYS A 3 -25.81 45.73 2.30
N PHE A 4 -25.25 46.45 1.32
CA PHE A 4 -23.80 46.66 1.16
C PHE A 4 -23.49 48.05 0.60
N LYS A 5 -22.43 48.72 1.09
CA LYS A 5 -21.94 49.97 0.49
C LYS A 5 -21.15 49.66 -0.79
N LYS A 6 -21.27 50.54 -1.78
CA LYS A 6 -20.55 50.42 -3.06
C LYS A 6 -19.04 50.46 -2.78
N GLY A 7 -18.34 49.34 -2.99
CA GLY A 7 -16.91 49.19 -2.71
C GLY A 7 -16.54 48.29 -1.54
N GLU A 8 -17.51 47.87 -0.70
CA GLU A 8 -17.24 46.89 0.36
C GLU A 8 -17.21 45.46 -0.20
N THR A 9 -16.13 44.74 0.09
CA THR A 9 -16.04 43.31 -0.17
C THR A 9 -16.81 42.56 0.92
N SER A 10 -17.73 41.67 0.54
CA SER A 10 -18.50 40.87 1.49
C SER A 10 -17.61 40.07 2.44
N GLN A 11 -18.01 39.96 3.72
CA GLN A 11 -17.36 39.16 4.75
C GLN A 11 -17.02 37.74 4.24
N SER A 12 -17.95 37.12 3.52
CA SER A 12 -17.78 35.78 2.95
C SER A 12 -16.63 35.69 1.94
N VAL A 13 -16.35 36.77 1.21
CA VAL A 13 -15.24 36.81 0.23
C VAL A 13 -13.90 36.95 0.95
N ILE A 14 -13.86 37.67 2.08
CA ILE A 14 -12.65 37.79 2.91
C ILE A 14 -12.35 36.46 3.59
N GLU A 15 -13.36 35.79 4.14
CA GLU A 15 -13.23 34.46 4.76
C GLU A 15 -12.69 33.44 3.75
N LYS A 16 -13.25 33.38 2.53
CA LYS A 16 -12.75 32.50 1.47
C LYS A 16 -11.29 32.75 1.12
N LYS A 17 -10.84 34.01 1.08
CA LYS A 17 -9.43 34.35 0.85
C LYS A 17 -8.56 33.79 1.97
N ASN A 18 -8.92 34.08 3.22
CA ASN A 18 -8.17 33.63 4.40
C ASN A 18 -8.08 32.11 4.48
N VAL A 19 -9.16 31.39 4.15
CA VAL A 19 -9.17 29.92 4.15
C VAL A 19 -8.15 29.36 3.14
N ILE A 20 -8.01 29.97 1.96
CA ILE A 20 -7.02 29.53 0.96
C ILE A 20 -5.60 29.83 1.42
N THR A 21 -5.36 31.02 1.98
CA THR A 21 -4.06 31.38 2.56
C THR A 21 -3.66 30.41 3.68
N GLN A 22 -4.60 30.05 4.57
CA GLN A 22 -4.38 29.05 5.61
C GLN A 22 -4.13 27.66 5.01
N ALA A 23 -4.85 27.28 3.97
CA ALA A 23 -4.65 26.00 3.27
C ALA A 23 -3.25 25.88 2.66
N MET A 24 -2.65 26.96 2.17
CA MET A 24 -1.26 26.96 1.71
C MET A 24 -0.28 26.68 2.85
N LEU A 25 -0.51 27.32 4.00
CA LEU A 25 0.33 27.13 5.18
C LEU A 25 0.20 25.71 5.76
N THR A 26 -1.01 25.15 5.80
CA THR A 26 -1.22 23.76 6.25
C THR A 26 -0.58 22.76 5.29
N LYS A 27 -0.75 22.94 3.97
CA LYS A 27 -0.06 22.13 2.95
C LYS A 27 1.46 22.22 3.10
N SER A 28 2.02 23.41 3.28
CA SER A 28 3.46 23.60 3.46
C SER A 28 3.99 22.87 4.70
N LYS A 29 3.26 22.95 5.82
CA LYS A 29 3.61 22.21 7.05
C LYS A 29 3.57 20.70 6.85
N ALA A 30 2.52 20.18 6.22
CA ALA A 30 2.40 18.75 5.95
C ALA A 30 3.55 18.25 5.05
N LEU A 31 3.86 18.99 3.98
CA LEU A 31 5.00 18.66 3.10
C LEU A 31 6.34 18.70 3.81
N SER A 32 6.52 19.60 4.80
CA SER A 32 7.75 19.69 5.57
C SER A 32 8.01 18.48 6.47
N GLN A 33 6.98 17.68 6.77
CA GLN A 33 7.07 16.48 7.58
C GLN A 33 7.41 15.22 6.75
N ILE A 34 7.31 15.30 5.43
CA ILE A 34 7.65 14.20 4.53
C ILE A 34 9.18 14.05 4.49
N ASN A 35 9.68 12.89 4.89
CA ASN A 35 11.08 12.51 4.75
C ASN A 35 11.25 11.40 3.72
N ASN A 36 10.33 10.43 3.71
CA ASN A 36 10.36 9.24 2.86
C ASN A 36 9.05 9.09 2.07
N TYR A 37 9.03 8.18 1.10
CA TYR A 37 7.82 7.89 0.31
C TYR A 37 6.66 7.34 1.16
N ASP A 38 6.96 6.64 2.27
CA ASP A 38 5.94 6.13 3.19
C ASP A 38 5.25 7.23 4.01
N ASP A 39 5.90 8.39 4.16
CA ASP A 39 5.35 9.54 4.88
C ASP A 39 4.37 10.35 4.02
N ILE A 40 4.26 10.03 2.73
CA ILE A 40 3.40 10.75 1.80
C ILE A 40 1.94 10.40 2.11
N PRO A 41 1.08 11.40 2.42
CA PRO A 41 -0.33 11.15 2.66
C PRO A 41 -0.98 10.48 1.44
N LYS A 42 -1.75 9.42 1.67
CA LYS A 42 -2.47 8.71 0.60
C LYS A 42 -3.44 9.60 -0.17
N SER A 43 -3.91 10.68 0.45
CA SER A 43 -4.76 11.70 -0.16
C SER A 43 -4.02 12.60 -1.17
N LEU A 44 -2.69 12.64 -1.14
CA LEU A 44 -1.87 13.39 -2.08
C LEU A 44 -1.51 12.51 -3.28
N GLU A 45 -2.18 12.76 -4.41
CA GLU A 45 -1.89 12.04 -5.65
C GLU A 45 -0.58 12.50 -6.29
N ILE A 46 0.39 11.58 -6.37
CA ILE A 46 1.67 11.80 -7.04
C ILE A 46 1.76 10.84 -8.23
N LYS A 47 1.97 11.40 -9.42
CA LYS A 47 2.06 10.64 -10.68
C LYS A 47 3.50 10.30 -11.09
N THR A 48 4.48 10.92 -10.43
CA THR A 48 5.90 10.89 -10.77
C THR A 48 6.74 10.69 -9.50
N GLU A 49 8.05 10.61 -9.61
CA GLU A 49 8.97 10.50 -8.45
C GLU A 49 9.01 11.78 -7.60
N THR A 50 8.47 12.89 -8.11
CA THR A 50 8.44 14.18 -7.42
C THR A 50 7.01 14.68 -7.21
N ILE A 51 6.82 15.40 -6.10
CA ILE A 51 5.60 16.13 -5.76
C ILE A 51 5.52 17.35 -6.67
N SER A 52 4.48 17.41 -7.51
CA SER A 52 4.23 18.55 -8.39
C SER A 52 3.41 19.63 -7.69
N GLU A 53 3.64 20.90 -8.05
CA GLU A 53 2.83 22.02 -7.55
C GLU A 53 1.34 21.85 -7.88
N THR A 54 1.04 21.35 -9.08
CA THR A 54 -0.33 21.06 -9.53
C THR A 54 -1.02 20.03 -8.63
N SER A 55 -0.33 18.93 -8.30
CA SER A 55 -0.83 17.92 -7.36
C SER A 55 -1.14 18.55 -6.00
N VAL A 56 -0.24 19.41 -5.50
CA VAL A 56 -0.41 20.08 -4.21
C VAL A 56 -1.58 21.06 -4.23
N HIS A 57 -1.83 21.78 -5.33
CA HIS A 57 -3.01 22.64 -5.44
C HIS A 57 -4.32 21.86 -5.48
N GLN A 58 -4.34 20.72 -6.17
CA GLN A 58 -5.50 19.84 -6.29
C GLN A 58 -5.75 18.99 -5.05
N TRP A 59 -4.74 18.81 -4.19
CA TRP A 59 -4.83 18.04 -2.96
C TRP A 59 -5.95 18.56 -2.04
N GLU A 60 -6.80 17.62 -1.62
CA GLU A 60 -7.90 17.81 -0.70
C GLU A 60 -7.88 16.67 0.33
N ASP A 61 -7.89 17.05 1.61
CA ASP A 61 -7.94 16.11 2.72
C ASP A 61 -8.73 16.75 3.88
N PRO A 62 -10.00 16.34 4.07
CA PRO A 62 -10.85 16.89 5.13
C PRO A 62 -10.30 16.66 6.54
N GLU A 63 -9.59 15.55 6.78
CA GLU A 63 -9.07 15.20 8.11
C GLU A 63 -7.89 16.09 8.50
N LEU A 64 -7.05 16.44 7.52
CA LEU A 64 -5.91 17.34 7.70
C LEU A 64 -6.28 18.83 7.54
N GLY A 65 -7.56 19.14 7.28
CA GLY A 65 -8.01 20.52 7.04
C GLY A 65 -7.45 21.12 5.74
N ILE A 66 -7.17 20.27 4.75
CA ILE A 66 -6.54 20.63 3.48
C ILE A 66 -7.63 20.75 2.42
N ILE A 67 -7.68 21.90 1.76
CA ILE A 67 -8.65 22.15 0.68
C ILE A 67 -7.97 22.32 -0.66
N LYS A 68 -8.66 21.90 -1.72
CA LYS A 68 -8.25 22.19 -3.10
C LYS A 68 -8.51 23.65 -3.46
N TYR A 69 -7.63 24.22 -4.28
CA TYR A 69 -7.81 25.55 -4.84
C TYR A 69 -7.16 25.65 -6.22
N SER A 70 -7.58 26.64 -7.01
CA SER A 70 -7.06 26.84 -8.36
C SER A 70 -5.72 27.57 -8.34
N TRP A 71 -4.87 27.27 -9.32
CA TRP A 71 -3.60 27.92 -9.56
C TRP A 71 -3.72 29.46 -9.64
N ASN A 72 -4.74 29.95 -10.35
CA ASN A 72 -5.05 31.38 -10.46
C ASN A 72 -5.35 32.05 -9.11
N THR A 73 -5.89 31.29 -8.16
CA THR A 73 -6.16 31.83 -6.82
C THR A 73 -4.90 31.83 -5.97
N ALA A 74 -4.02 30.87 -6.21
CA ALA A 74 -2.75 30.79 -5.52
C ALA A 74 -1.80 31.94 -5.91
N HIS A 75 -1.75 32.29 -7.20
CA HIS A 75 -0.85 33.29 -7.75
C HIS A 75 -1.33 34.75 -7.61
N LYS A 76 -2.29 35.01 -6.72
CA LYS A 76 -2.72 36.38 -6.42
C LYS A 76 -1.71 37.04 -5.49
N GLU A 77 -1.51 38.35 -5.64
CA GLU A 77 -0.50 39.12 -4.88
C GLU A 77 -0.56 38.92 -3.36
N HIS A 78 -1.77 38.84 -2.78
CA HIS A 78 -1.95 38.65 -1.33
C HIS A 78 -1.49 37.28 -0.81
N ASN A 79 -1.31 36.28 -1.67
CA ASN A 79 -0.81 34.95 -1.31
C ASN A 79 0.65 34.75 -1.70
N ALA A 80 1.34 35.77 -2.24
CA ALA A 80 2.68 35.61 -2.80
C ALA A 80 3.70 35.07 -1.78
N LYS A 81 3.57 35.48 -0.51
CA LYS A 81 4.45 35.04 0.57
C LYS A 81 4.21 33.57 0.91
N GLU A 82 2.96 33.18 1.07
CA GLU A 82 2.54 31.82 1.42
C GLU A 82 2.80 30.85 0.27
N LEU A 83 2.60 31.30 -0.97
CA LEU A 83 2.97 30.56 -2.16
C LEU A 83 4.48 30.29 -2.23
N ALA A 84 5.31 31.30 -1.94
CA ALA A 84 6.76 31.11 -1.89
C ALA A 84 7.16 30.07 -0.83
N THR A 85 6.51 30.08 0.34
CA THR A 85 6.76 29.05 1.37
C THR A 85 6.30 27.66 0.94
N LEU A 86 5.19 27.56 0.20
CA LEU A 86 4.69 26.30 -0.33
C LEU A 86 5.67 25.73 -1.37
N ILE A 87 6.11 26.53 -2.32
CA ILE A 87 7.08 26.13 -3.36
C ILE A 87 8.40 25.67 -2.72
N ASP A 88 8.90 26.41 -1.73
CA ASP A 88 10.11 26.02 -0.99
C ASP A 88 9.93 24.69 -0.24
N SER A 89 8.76 24.47 0.38
CA SER A 89 8.46 23.19 1.04
C SER A 89 8.37 22.02 0.06
N ILE A 90 7.81 22.22 -1.14
CA ILE A 90 7.78 21.21 -2.21
C ILE A 90 9.21 20.87 -2.66
N ALA A 91 10.03 21.89 -2.92
CA ALA A 91 11.41 21.70 -3.35
C ALA A 91 12.24 20.94 -2.29
N LYS A 92 12.07 21.28 -1.01
CA LYS A 92 12.73 20.59 0.11
C LYS A 92 12.27 19.15 0.25
N ALA A 93 10.96 18.88 0.16
CA ALA A 93 10.42 17.53 0.21
C ALA A 93 10.97 16.68 -0.95
N ASN A 94 10.92 17.19 -2.19
CA ASN A 94 11.46 16.50 -3.36
C ASN A 94 12.96 16.24 -3.24
N LYS A 95 13.74 17.17 -2.68
CA LYS A 95 15.17 16.96 -2.44
C LYS A 95 15.42 15.80 -1.47
N ARG A 96 14.60 15.65 -0.42
CA ARG A 96 14.69 14.53 0.53
C ARG A 96 14.28 13.20 -0.11
N LEU A 97 13.20 13.22 -0.89
CA LEU A 97 12.73 12.04 -1.61
C LEU A 97 13.81 11.53 -2.57
N LEU A 98 14.42 12.43 -3.36
CA LEU A 98 15.50 12.10 -4.30
C LEU A 98 16.83 11.77 -3.63
N SER A 99 17.09 12.21 -2.39
CA SER A 99 18.28 11.78 -1.64
C SER A 99 18.11 10.42 -0.98
N ASN A 100 16.87 10.06 -0.67
CA ASN A 100 16.51 8.80 0.00
C ASN A 100 16.13 7.70 -0.99
N THR A 101 15.98 8.01 -2.28
CA THR A 101 16.01 6.98 -3.32
C THR A 101 17.40 6.35 -3.30
N PRO A 102 17.53 5.03 -3.09
CA PRO A 102 18.81 4.37 -3.28
C PRO A 102 19.27 4.71 -4.70
N THR A 103 20.48 5.27 -4.82
CA THR A 103 21.17 5.40 -6.10
C THR A 103 21.42 4.00 -6.65
N ILE A 104 20.38 3.41 -7.25
CA ILE A 104 20.56 2.44 -8.30
C ILE A 104 21.25 3.26 -9.40
N GLY A 105 22.51 2.94 -9.64
CA GLY A 105 23.38 3.72 -10.50
C GLY A 105 22.74 3.98 -11.86
N ASN A 106 23.24 5.02 -12.53
CA ASN A 106 22.94 5.43 -13.90
C ASN A 106 22.86 4.25 -14.89
N GLU A 107 21.75 3.53 -14.89
CA GLU A 107 21.30 2.72 -15.99
C GLU A 107 20.19 3.51 -16.64
N ASN A 108 20.48 3.95 -17.87
CA ASN A 108 19.54 4.61 -18.76
C ASN A 108 18.11 4.14 -18.49
N ILE A 109 17.25 5.08 -18.07
CA ILE A 109 15.80 4.90 -18.16
C ILE A 109 15.47 4.78 -19.65
N LYS A 110 15.66 3.58 -20.21
CA LYS A 110 14.98 3.14 -21.41
C LYS A 110 13.53 3.03 -20.98
N SER A 111 12.74 4.01 -21.39
CA SER A 111 11.29 3.90 -21.38
C SER A 111 10.89 2.67 -22.21
N GLY A 112 10.64 1.56 -21.52
CA GLY A 112 10.29 0.27 -22.10
C GLY A 112 11.18 -0.83 -21.55
N LEU A 113 10.58 -1.75 -20.77
CA LEU A 113 11.18 -3.06 -20.49
C LEU A 113 11.74 -3.61 -21.80
N THR A 114 13.00 -4.03 -21.79
CA THR A 114 13.58 -4.66 -22.98
C THR A 114 12.83 -5.97 -23.27
N LEU A 115 12.74 -6.36 -24.54
CA LEU A 115 12.07 -7.62 -24.91
C LEU A 115 12.72 -8.82 -24.20
N GLU A 116 14.02 -8.74 -23.95
CA GLU A 116 14.78 -9.74 -23.17
C GLU A 116 14.33 -9.80 -21.71
N GLU A 117 14.18 -8.66 -21.01
CA GLU A 117 13.64 -8.64 -19.64
C GLU A 117 12.22 -9.23 -19.58
N VAL A 118 11.36 -8.90 -20.55
CA VAL A 118 10.00 -9.46 -20.61
C VAL A 118 10.03 -10.98 -20.81
N ASN A 119 10.95 -11.48 -21.63
CA ASN A 119 11.09 -12.92 -21.86
C ASN A 119 11.65 -13.63 -20.62
N GLN A 120 12.64 -13.05 -19.93
CA GLN A 120 13.15 -13.58 -18.66
C GLN A 120 12.06 -13.64 -17.60
N ILE A 121 11.28 -12.58 -17.43
CA ILE A 121 10.15 -12.56 -16.47
C ILE A 121 9.10 -13.62 -16.81
N LYS A 122 8.88 -13.92 -18.10
CA LYS A 122 7.97 -14.99 -18.52
C LYS A 122 8.52 -16.37 -18.19
N GLU A 123 9.81 -16.60 -18.43
CA GLU A 123 10.48 -17.85 -18.08
C GLU A 123 10.43 -18.07 -16.56
N GLU A 124 10.78 -17.06 -15.76
CA GLU A 124 10.68 -17.11 -14.30
C GLU A 124 9.25 -17.38 -13.82
N ASN A 125 8.24 -16.77 -14.46
CA ASN A 125 6.85 -17.04 -14.12
C ASN A 125 6.43 -18.48 -14.42
N GLU A 126 6.90 -19.06 -15.52
CA GLU A 126 6.60 -20.46 -15.83
C GLU A 126 7.32 -21.42 -14.88
N GLU A 127 8.58 -21.14 -14.52
CA GLU A 127 9.29 -21.91 -13.49
C GLU A 127 8.55 -21.86 -12.15
N LEU A 128 8.09 -20.68 -11.73
CA LEU A 128 7.29 -20.52 -10.51
C LEU A 128 5.96 -21.27 -10.58
N ARG A 129 5.29 -21.30 -11.74
CA ARG A 129 4.05 -22.06 -11.93
C ARG A 129 4.29 -23.56 -11.81
N VAL A 130 5.36 -24.07 -12.42
CA VAL A 130 5.75 -25.47 -12.34
C VAL A 130 6.08 -25.84 -10.89
N ALA A 131 6.92 -25.06 -10.23
CA ALA A 131 7.28 -25.28 -8.82
C ALA A 131 6.04 -25.28 -7.90
N LEU A 132 5.10 -24.35 -8.11
CA LEU A 132 3.85 -24.31 -7.37
C LEU A 132 3.01 -25.58 -7.60
N ALA A 133 2.90 -26.04 -8.85
CA ALA A 133 2.18 -27.26 -9.18
C ALA A 133 2.81 -28.51 -8.53
N GLU A 134 4.14 -28.58 -8.46
CA GLU A 134 4.86 -29.66 -7.77
C GLU A 134 4.61 -29.63 -6.27
N VAL A 135 4.63 -28.45 -5.64
CA VAL A 135 4.29 -28.28 -4.21
C VAL A 135 2.85 -28.76 -3.94
N TYR A 136 1.90 -28.36 -4.79
CA TYR A 136 0.51 -28.84 -4.67
C TYR A 136 0.41 -30.36 -4.84
N ARG A 137 1.15 -30.95 -5.79
CA ARG A 137 1.16 -32.40 -6.01
C ARG A 137 1.72 -33.14 -4.80
N ALA A 138 2.85 -32.67 -4.26
CA ALA A 138 3.46 -33.24 -3.07
C ALA A 138 2.53 -33.12 -1.85
N TYR A 139 1.86 -31.98 -1.68
CA TYR A 139 0.87 -31.79 -0.62
C TYR A 139 -0.31 -32.77 -0.72
N MET A 140 -0.83 -32.99 -1.92
CA MET A 140 -1.92 -33.94 -2.14
C MET A 140 -1.48 -35.39 -1.85
N GLN A 141 -0.25 -35.77 -2.25
CA GLN A 141 0.30 -37.08 -1.93
C GLN A 141 0.41 -37.31 -0.42
N LEU A 142 0.88 -36.30 0.33
CA LEU A 142 0.97 -36.35 1.79
C LEU A 142 -0.41 -36.55 2.45
N LEU A 143 -1.45 -35.88 1.93
CA LEU A 143 -2.81 -36.05 2.45
C LEU A 143 -3.36 -37.46 2.21
N ASP A 144 -3.05 -38.05 1.05
CA ASP A 144 -3.45 -39.41 0.73
C ASP A 144 -2.70 -40.42 1.61
N GLU A 145 -1.39 -40.26 1.80
CA GLU A 145 -0.58 -41.08 2.73
C GLU A 145 -1.16 -41.02 4.15
N TRP A 146 -1.49 -39.82 4.65
CA TRP A 146 -2.08 -39.68 5.97
C TRP A 146 -3.45 -40.39 6.11
N ARG A 147 -4.23 -40.39 5.03
CA ARG A 147 -5.51 -41.11 5.00
C ARG A 147 -5.30 -42.63 5.01
N GLU A 148 -4.33 -43.13 4.25
CA GLU A 148 -3.96 -44.54 4.21
C GLU A 148 -3.46 -45.02 5.58
N ASP A 149 -2.54 -44.28 6.20
CA ASP A 149 -2.01 -44.58 7.54
C ASP A 149 -3.13 -44.68 8.58
N LYS A 150 -4.09 -43.74 8.56
CA LYS A 150 -5.23 -43.77 9.47
C LYS A 150 -6.11 -45.01 9.28
N GLN A 151 -6.34 -45.42 8.03
CA GLN A 151 -7.11 -46.64 7.74
C GLN A 151 -6.37 -47.89 8.22
N ILE A 152 -5.05 -47.93 8.03
CA ILE A 152 -4.18 -49.01 8.48
C ILE A 152 -4.21 -49.12 10.01
N ASP A 153 -4.07 -47.99 10.71
CA ASP A 153 -4.16 -47.91 12.18
C ASP A 153 -5.52 -48.42 12.70
N ASP A 154 -6.62 -48.03 12.06
CA ASP A 154 -7.96 -48.49 12.43
C ASP A 154 -8.14 -50.01 12.22
N VAL A 155 -7.49 -50.59 11.21
CA VAL A 155 -7.46 -52.05 11.00
C VAL A 155 -6.64 -52.73 12.10
N TYR A 156 -5.44 -52.23 12.41
CA TYR A 156 -4.60 -52.80 13.47
C TYR A 156 -5.27 -52.74 14.84
N ARG A 157 -5.93 -51.63 15.18
CA ARG A 157 -6.71 -51.51 16.42
C ARG A 157 -7.78 -52.58 16.51
N ARG A 158 -8.53 -52.81 15.44
CA ARG A 158 -9.55 -53.87 15.40
C ARG A 158 -8.95 -55.26 15.60
N LEU A 159 -7.83 -55.55 14.93
CA LEU A 159 -7.15 -56.84 15.03
C LEU A 159 -6.63 -57.11 16.46
N ILE A 160 -6.06 -56.10 17.12
CA ILE A 160 -5.62 -56.20 18.53
C ILE A 160 -6.81 -56.48 19.45
N ILE A 161 -7.94 -55.79 19.26
CA ILE A 161 -9.16 -56.01 20.05
C ILE A 161 -9.68 -57.44 19.85
N GLU A 162 -9.72 -57.93 18.62
CA GLU A 162 -10.13 -59.30 18.31
C GLU A 162 -9.21 -60.33 18.97
N GLN A 163 -7.89 -60.15 18.87
CA GLN A 163 -6.91 -61.01 19.54
C GLN A 163 -7.08 -60.99 21.06
N ALA A 164 -7.26 -59.81 21.67
CA ALA A 164 -7.51 -59.66 23.10
C ALA A 164 -8.80 -60.37 23.52
N ASN A 165 -9.86 -60.30 22.72
CA ASN A 165 -11.13 -60.98 22.97
C ASN A 165 -10.99 -62.51 22.89
N ILE A 166 -10.24 -63.03 21.90
CA ILE A 166 -9.97 -64.47 21.77
C ILE A 166 -9.16 -64.96 22.97
N LEU A 167 -8.06 -64.27 23.31
CA LEU A 167 -7.22 -64.61 24.46
C LEU A 167 -8.01 -64.53 25.77
N GLY A 168 -8.85 -63.51 25.96
CA GLY A 168 -9.71 -63.36 27.12
C GLY A 168 -10.72 -64.50 27.29
N LYS A 169 -11.34 -64.95 26.18
CA LYS A 169 -12.25 -66.10 26.18
C LYS A 169 -11.53 -67.40 26.51
N ASN A 170 -10.35 -67.63 25.94
CA ASN A 170 -9.55 -68.84 26.21
C ASN A 170 -9.08 -68.88 27.66
N ARG A 171 -8.65 -67.74 28.21
CA ARG A 171 -8.21 -67.62 29.62
C ARG A 171 -9.36 -67.88 30.60
N ALA A 172 -10.59 -67.55 30.26
CA ALA A 172 -11.76 -67.88 31.08
C ALA A 172 -12.17 -69.36 31.00
N TRP A 173 -11.74 -70.07 29.95
CA TRP A 173 -12.03 -71.48 29.74
C TRP A 173 -11.01 -72.41 30.42
N GLU A 174 -9.76 -71.97 30.56
CA GLU A 174 -8.69 -72.71 31.24
C GLU A 174 -8.75 -72.64 32.78
N VAL A 175 -9.53 -71.71 33.37
CA VAL A 175 -9.70 -71.57 34.83
C VAL A 175 -10.91 -72.37 35.34
N LYS A 176 -11.02 -73.65 34.98
CA LYS A 176 -12.03 -74.58 35.52
C LYS A 176 -11.39 -75.71 36.31
#